data_AF-Q7WU93-F1
#
_entry.id   AF-Q7WU93-F1
#
_cell.length_a   1.000
_cell.length_b   1.000
_cell.length_c   1.000
_cell.angle_alpha   90.00
_cell.angle_beta   90.00
_cell.angle_gamma   90.00
#
_symmetry.space_group_name_H-M   'P 1'
#
loop_
_entity.id
_entity.type
_entity.pdbx_description
1 polymer ?
#
loop_
_entity_poly.entity_id
_entity_poly.type
_entity_poly.pdbx_seq_one_letter_code
_entity_poly.pdbx_strand_id
1 'polypeptide(L)'
;MQESIDFYFDMMSPFSYLAHTQLPDLARKYGLTVKYLPMSIPVAKIAAGNYGPSNREVPAKIKVMLQDIKRWAAHYDVPFTFPKNLEIEPWNIGVLYANDKDQAEAYVNAAYAKI
;
A
#
# COMPACT_ATOMS: atom_id res chain seq x y z
N MET A 1 -2.22 -26.42 2.73
CA MET A 1 -2.68 -25.52 1.65
C MET A 1 -2.44 -24.09 2.11
N GLN A 2 -2.23 -23.14 1.21
CA GLN A 2 -2.06 -21.74 1.60
C GLN A 2 -3.44 -21.14 1.91
N GLU A 3 -3.64 -20.69 3.14
CA GLU A 3 -4.93 -20.17 3.64
C GLU A 3 -5.00 -18.64 3.64
N SER A 4 -3.87 -17.98 3.37
CA SER A 4 -3.73 -16.54 3.40
C SER A 4 -2.76 -16.01 2.35
N ILE A 5 -2.99 -14.76 1.97
CA ILE A 5 -2.10 -13.97 1.12
C ILE A 5 -1.32 -13.02 2.03
N ASP A 6 0.01 -13.14 2.03
CA ASP A 6 0.89 -12.21 2.71
C ASP A 6 1.01 -10.92 1.89
N PHE A 7 0.46 -9.83 2.41
CA PHE A 7 0.46 -8.53 1.76
C PHE A 7 1.47 -7.60 2.40
N TYR A 8 2.65 -7.51 1.79
CA TYR A 8 3.69 -6.55 2.16
C TYR A 8 3.40 -5.20 1.53
N PHE A 9 3.32 -4.16 2.36
CA PHE A 9 2.96 -2.83 1.89
C PHE A 9 3.53 -1.72 2.75
N ASP A 10 3.53 -0.52 2.19
CA ASP A 10 3.86 0.72 2.88
C ASP A 10 2.77 1.75 2.56
N MET A 11 2.23 2.40 3.57
CA MET A 11 1.15 3.37 3.44
C MET A 11 1.52 4.56 2.52
N MET A 12 2.81 4.85 2.32
CA MET A 12 3.22 5.90 1.36
C MET A 12 3.10 5.48 -0.11
N SER A 13 2.90 4.20 -0.39
CA SER A 13 2.94 3.65 -1.74
C SER A 13 1.56 3.74 -2.40
N PRO A 14 1.40 4.53 -3.49
CA PRO A 14 0.13 4.61 -4.19
C PRO A 14 -0.25 3.29 -4.88
N PHE A 15 0.73 2.45 -5.21
CA PHE A 15 0.46 1.11 -5.74
C PHE A 15 0.00 0.15 -4.66
N SER A 16 0.49 0.31 -3.42
CA SER A 16 -0.03 -0.44 -2.28
C SER A 16 -1.47 -0.07 -1.96
N TYR A 17 -1.83 1.22 -2.06
CA TYR A 17 -3.22 1.65 -2.00
C TYR A 17 -4.09 0.95 -3.05
N LEU A 18 -3.70 1.01 -4.33
CA LEU A 18 -4.45 0.37 -5.41
C LEU A 18 -4.61 -1.15 -5.18
N ALA A 19 -3.54 -1.84 -4.79
CA ALA A 19 -3.59 -3.25 -4.45
C ALA A 19 -4.55 -3.52 -3.28
N HIS A 20 -4.48 -2.72 -2.22
CA HIS A 20 -5.36 -2.82 -1.06
C HIS A 20 -6.84 -2.64 -1.42
N THR A 21 -7.18 -1.81 -2.40
CA THR A 21 -8.59 -1.64 -2.81
C THR A 21 -9.20 -2.89 -3.46
N GLN A 22 -8.37 -3.80 -3.98
CA GLN A 22 -8.83 -4.97 -4.74
C GLN A 22 -8.61 -6.28 -3.98
N LEU A 23 -7.48 -6.38 -3.26
CA LEU A 23 -7.00 -7.62 -2.68
C LEU A 23 -7.96 -8.26 -1.65
N PRO A 24 -8.62 -7.52 -0.74
CA PRO A 24 -9.51 -8.11 0.26
C PRO A 24 -10.71 -8.84 -0.36
N ASP A 25 -11.37 -8.23 -1.35
CA ASP A 25 -12.49 -8.86 -2.05
C ASP A 25 -12.04 -10.03 -2.91
N LEU A 26 -10.86 -9.93 -3.52
CA LEU A 26 -10.26 -11.04 -4.25
C LEU A 26 -9.95 -12.22 -3.33
N ALA A 27 -9.37 -11.98 -2.15
CA ALA A 27 -9.09 -13.02 -1.17
C ALA A 27 -10.38 -13.71 -0.71
N ARG A 28 -11.41 -12.93 -0.34
CA ARG A 28 -12.74 -13.44 0.03
C ARG A 28 -13.34 -14.32 -1.07
N LYS A 29 -13.25 -13.91 -2.34
CA LYS A 29 -13.76 -14.66 -3.50
C LYS A 29 -13.18 -16.08 -3.60
N TYR A 30 -11.96 -16.29 -3.14
CA TYR A 30 -11.27 -17.58 -3.19
C TYR A 30 -11.19 -18.28 -1.82
N GLY A 31 -11.91 -17.80 -0.81
CA GLY A 31 -11.89 -18.39 0.53
C GLY A 31 -10.53 -18.22 1.25
N LEU A 32 -9.78 -17.17 0.90
CA LEU A 32 -8.51 -16.81 1.51
C LEU A 32 -8.67 -15.60 2.43
N THR A 33 -7.70 -15.44 3.33
CA THR A 33 -7.55 -14.23 4.15
C THR A 33 -6.35 -13.38 3.67
N VAL A 34 -6.28 -12.12 4.10
CA VAL A 34 -5.12 -11.25 3.84
C VAL A 34 -4.38 -11.02 5.14
N LYS A 35 -3.08 -11.31 5.16
CA LYS A 35 -2.18 -10.98 6.26
C LYS A 35 -1.48 -9.66 5.93
N TYR A 36 -1.79 -8.62 6.69
CA TYR A 36 -1.24 -7.29 6.49
C TYR A 36 0.15 -7.17 7.12
N LEU A 37 1.17 -6.97 6.28
CA LEU A 37 2.57 -6.91 6.70
C LEU A 37 3.13 -5.52 6.35
N PRO A 38 2.98 -4.53 7.25
CA PRO A 38 3.51 -3.20 7.01
C PRO A 38 5.04 -3.25 6.99
N MET A 39 5.65 -2.48 6.09
CA MET A 39 7.10 -2.35 5.98
C MET A 39 7.49 -0.95 5.52
N SER A 40 8.72 -0.55 5.83
CA SER A 40 9.30 0.69 5.32
C SER A 40 9.99 0.45 3.98
N ILE A 41 9.45 1.02 2.89
CA ILE A 41 10.07 0.98 1.56
C ILE A 41 11.48 1.58 1.57
N PRO A 42 11.74 2.75 2.22
CA PRO A 42 13.10 3.29 2.31
C PRO A 42 14.11 2.30 2.91
N VAL A 43 13.76 1.66 4.03
CA VAL A 43 14.62 0.67 4.69
C VAL A 43 14.82 -0.56 3.82
N ALA A 44 13.75 -1.07 3.21
CA ALA A 44 13.81 -2.24 2.34
C ALA A 44 14.63 -2.01 1.06
N LYS A 45 14.55 -0.80 0.48
CA LYS A 45 15.40 -0.42 -0.65
C LYS A 45 16.88 -0.51 -0.30
N ILE A 46 17.28 0.00 0.86
CA ILE A 46 18.67 -0.06 1.34
C ILE A 46 19.09 -1.51 1.55
N ALA A 47 18.28 -2.29 2.26
CA ALA A 47 18.55 -3.71 2.53
C ALA A 47 18.69 -4.55 1.23
N ALA A 48 17.93 -4.20 0.19
CA ALA A 48 17.99 -4.86 -1.12
C ALA A 48 19.09 -4.32 -2.05
N GLY A 49 19.92 -3.38 -1.60
CA GLY A 49 20.97 -2.77 -2.43
C GLY A 49 20.47 -1.79 -3.49
N ASN A 50 19.23 -1.30 -3.38
CA ASN A 50 18.62 -0.36 -4.31
C ASN A 50 18.88 1.09 -3.88
N TYR A 51 20.09 1.57 -4.19
CA TYR A 51 20.55 2.93 -3.87
C TYR A 51 20.27 3.96 -4.96
N GLY A 52 19.65 3.56 -6.06
CA GLY A 52 19.32 4.45 -7.16
C GLY A 52 18.26 5.50 -6.78
N PRO A 53 18.17 6.59 -7.56
CA PRO A 53 17.17 7.63 -7.32
C PRO A 53 15.77 7.02 -7.37
N SER A 54 14.93 7.42 -6.43
CA SER A 54 13.52 7.08 -6.42
C SER A 54 12.84 7.61 -7.69
N ASN A 55 11.69 7.01 -8.04
CA ASN A 55 10.91 7.48 -9.17
C ASN A 55 10.51 8.97 -9.05
N ARG A 56 10.41 9.48 -7.81
CA ARG A 56 10.05 10.87 -7.51
C ARG A 56 11.18 11.85 -7.87
N GLU A 57 12.42 11.39 -7.85
CA GLU A 57 13.60 12.19 -8.17
C GLU A 57 13.89 12.22 -9.68
N VAL A 58 13.18 11.42 -10.49
CA VAL A 58 13.37 11.35 -11.94
C VAL A 58 12.13 11.90 -12.65
N PRO A 59 12.17 13.15 -13.18
CA PRO A 59 10.99 13.84 -13.74
C PRO A 59 10.21 13.05 -14.80
N ALA A 60 10.92 12.33 -15.69
CA ALA A 60 10.29 11.51 -16.71
C ALA A 60 9.55 10.30 -16.10
N LYS A 61 10.11 9.66 -15.06
CA LYS A 61 9.49 8.50 -14.40
C LYS A 61 8.28 8.89 -13.58
N ILE A 62 8.39 9.95 -12.77
CA ILE A 62 7.26 10.44 -11.96
C ILE A 62 6.08 10.82 -12.86
N LYS A 63 6.31 11.51 -13.98
CA LYS A 63 5.24 11.89 -14.92
C LYS A 63 4.44 10.69 -15.42
N VAL A 64 5.11 9.62 -15.84
CA VAL A 64 4.45 8.39 -16.32
C VAL A 64 3.74 7.68 -15.18
N MET A 65 4.40 7.52 -14.04
CA MET A 65 3.86 6.84 -12.86
C MET A 65 2.58 7.52 -12.34
N LEU A 66 2.56 8.85 -12.25
CA LEU A 66 1.36 9.59 -11.81
C LEU A 66 0.17 9.38 -12.75
N GLN A 67 0.42 9.31 -14.07
CA GLN A 67 -0.63 9.07 -15.05
C GLN A 67 -1.15 7.63 -14.96
N ASP A 68 -0.27 6.66 -14.71
CA ASP A 68 -0.62 5.26 -14.57
C ASP A 68 -1.50 5.01 -13.33
N ILE A 69 -1.10 5.57 -12.18
CA ILE A 69 -1.89 5.47 -10.94
C ILE A 69 -3.31 6.01 -11.14
N LYS A 70 -3.46 7.15 -11.82
CA LYS A 70 -4.79 7.72 -12.13
C LYS A 70 -5.64 6.81 -13.01
N ARG A 71 -5.02 6.15 -13.99
CA ARG A 71 -5.72 5.20 -14.88
C ARG A 71 -6.20 3.99 -14.11
N TRP A 72 -5.37 3.43 -13.24
CA TRP A 72 -5.75 2.30 -12.39
C TRP A 72 -6.83 2.67 -11.37
N ALA A 73 -6.72 3.82 -10.72
CA ALA A 73 -7.76 4.31 -9.81
C ALA A 73 -9.12 4.46 -10.52
N ALA A 74 -9.13 5.01 -11.73
CA ALA A 74 -10.33 5.11 -12.54
C ALA A 74 -10.85 3.74 -13.01
N HIS A 75 -9.94 2.82 -13.38
CA HIS A 75 -10.31 1.47 -13.81
C HIS A 75 -10.93 0.64 -12.68
N TYR A 76 -10.42 0.80 -11.46
CA TYR A 76 -10.92 0.14 -10.25
C TYR A 76 -12.12 0.85 -9.61
N ASP A 77 -12.51 2.02 -10.12
CA ASP A 77 -13.57 2.87 -9.56
C ASP A 77 -13.33 3.25 -8.08
N VAL A 78 -12.10 3.70 -7.79
CA VAL A 78 -11.68 4.07 -6.42
C VAL A 78 -11.17 5.51 -6.32
N PRO A 79 -11.43 6.21 -5.21
CA PRO A 79 -11.00 7.58 -5.04
C PRO A 79 -9.50 7.66 -4.78
N PHE A 80 -8.76 8.40 -5.60
CA PHE A 80 -7.32 8.55 -5.41
C PHE A 80 -6.89 9.99 -5.20
N THR A 81 -6.24 10.24 -4.06
CA THR A 81 -5.54 11.49 -3.74
C THR A 81 -4.09 11.21 -3.39
N PHE A 82 -3.19 12.07 -3.85
CA PHE A 82 -1.79 11.97 -3.43
C PHE A 82 -1.67 12.41 -1.97
N PRO A 83 -0.93 11.66 -1.14
CA PRO A 83 -0.74 12.01 0.25
C PRO A 83 0.01 13.35 0.36
N LYS A 84 -0.41 14.18 1.31
CA LYS A 84 0.12 15.55 1.47
C LYS A 84 1.59 15.57 1.89
N ASN A 85 2.00 14.56 2.65
CA ASN A 85 3.38 14.33 3.05
C ASN A 85 3.64 12.82 3.12
N LEU A 86 4.85 12.43 3.52
CA LEU A 86 5.30 11.04 3.54
C LEU A 86 5.53 10.53 4.96
N GLU A 87 4.98 11.21 5.95
CA GLU A 87 5.10 10.86 7.36
C GLU A 87 4.12 9.74 7.68
N ILE A 88 4.38 8.57 7.11
CA ILE A 88 3.49 7.41 7.20
C ILE A 88 3.86 6.43 8.32
N GLU A 89 5.01 6.63 8.96
CA GLU A 89 5.56 5.64 9.90
C GLU A 89 4.60 5.34 11.06
N PRO A 90 3.93 6.33 11.69
CA PRO A 90 2.92 6.04 12.71
C PRO A 90 1.75 5.20 12.19
N TRP A 91 1.38 5.36 10.91
CA TRP A 91 0.34 4.57 10.27
C TRP A 91 0.79 3.13 10.05
N ASN A 92 2.02 2.92 9.55
CA ASN A 92 2.61 1.58 9.40
C ASN A 92 2.71 0.86 10.76
N ILE A 93 3.14 1.55 11.81
CA ILE A 93 3.18 1.00 13.18
C ILE A 93 1.77 0.66 13.68
N GLY A 94 0.78 1.52 13.42
CA GLY A 94 -0.60 1.28 13.81
C GLY A 94 -1.21 0.02 13.18
N VAL A 95 -0.75 -0.39 11.99
CA VAL A 95 -1.16 -1.67 11.38
C VAL A 95 -0.73 -2.86 12.25
N LEU A 96 0.45 -2.81 12.89
CA LEU A 96 0.91 -3.87 13.79
C LEU A 96 -0.03 -4.02 14.98
N TYR A 97 -0.43 -2.89 15.59
CA TYR A 97 -1.42 -2.92 16.67
C TYR A 97 -2.79 -3.42 16.18
N ALA A 98 -3.21 -3.01 14.99
CA ALA A 98 -4.48 -3.48 14.40
C ALA A 98 -4.46 -4.97 14.07
N ASN A 99 -3.31 -5.54 13.67
CA ASN A 99 -3.13 -6.98 13.49
C ASN A 99 -3.36 -7.73 14.81
N ASP A 100 -2.80 -7.26 15.92
CA ASP A 100 -2.99 -7.87 17.25
C ASP A 100 -4.45 -7.82 17.74
N LYS A 101 -5.30 -7.05 17.06
CA LYS A 101 -6.74 -6.89 17.33
C LYS A 101 -7.63 -7.51 16.27
N ASP A 102 -7.07 -8.20 15.28
CA ASP A 102 -7.80 -8.72 14.10
C ASP A 102 -8.59 -7.62 13.35
N GLN A 103 -8.06 -6.39 13.36
CA GLN A 103 -8.69 -5.19 12.79
C GLN A 103 -7.87 -4.55 11.67
N ALA A 104 -6.87 -5.25 11.12
CA ALA A 104 -5.94 -4.69 10.15
C ALA A 104 -6.62 -4.15 8.88
N GLU A 105 -7.53 -4.91 8.25
CA GLU A 105 -8.24 -4.43 7.05
C GLU A 105 -9.03 -3.14 7.33
N ALA A 106 -9.78 -3.11 8.44
CA ALA A 106 -10.56 -1.93 8.84
C ALA A 106 -9.66 -0.73 9.13
N TYR A 107 -8.53 -0.94 9.82
CA TYR A 107 -7.54 0.09 10.08
C TYR A 107 -6.94 0.64 8.80
N VAL A 108 -6.49 -0.22 7.88
CA VAL A 108 -5.86 0.18 6.62
C VAL A 108 -6.86 0.94 5.74
N ASN A 109 -8.12 0.51 5.65
CA ASN A 109 -9.20 1.24 5.00
C ASN A 109 -9.35 2.67 5.56
N ALA A 110 -9.48 2.77 6.89
CA ALA A 110 -9.67 4.06 7.55
C ALA A 110 -8.45 4.98 7.44
N ALA A 111 -7.25 4.40 7.44
CA ALA A 111 -6.01 5.13 7.33
C ALA A 111 -5.84 5.71 5.92
N TYR A 112 -6.06 4.93 4.85
CA TYR A 112 -6.03 5.43 3.47
C TYR A 112 -7.05 6.54 3.19
N ALA A 113 -8.18 6.57 3.90
CA ALA A 113 -9.14 7.67 3.79
C ALA A 113 -8.65 8.99 4.43
N LYS A 114 -7.58 8.96 5.23
CA LYS A 114 -7.07 10.11 5.99
C LYS A 114 -5.73 10.66 5.48
N ILE A 115 -4.89 9.82 4.88
CA ILE A 115 -3.57 10.21 4.36
C ILE A 115 -3.65 10.86 2.97
#